data_AF-A0A5C6CKM0-F1
#
_entry.id   AF-A0A5C6CKM0-F1
#
_cell.length_a   1.000
_cell.length_b   1.000
_cell.length_c   1.000
_cell.angle_alpha   90.00
_cell.angle_beta   90.00
_cell.angle_gamma   90.00
#
_symmetry.space_group_name_H-M   'P 1'
#
loop_
_entity.id
_entity.type
_entity.pdbx_description
1 polymer ?
#
loop_
_entity_poly.entity_id
_entity_poly.type
_entity_poly.pdbx_seq_one_letter_code
_entity_poly.pdbx_strand_id
1 'polypeptide(L)'
;MPKTIGSTANNQLNHDTPVELQEMIQAINSLPARYRDVVAPSLQRVVECSTRRRRILNLVQEALSQLRLDMKYLIFDLEATRRERDSFREQLEERGEA
;
A
#
# COMPACT_ATOMS: atom_id res chain seq x y z
N MET A 1 -11.26 45.63 0.06
CA MET A 1 -10.16 45.11 0.91
C MET A 1 -10.55 43.75 1.49
N PRO A 2 -9.58 42.86 1.79
CA PRO A 2 -9.72 41.42 1.54
C PRO A 2 -9.71 40.52 2.80
N LYS A 3 -10.05 39.23 2.56
CA LYS A 3 -9.79 37.99 3.34
C LYS A 3 -10.64 37.70 4.58
N THR A 4 -11.47 36.67 4.43
CA THR A 4 -11.67 35.62 5.44
C THR A 4 -11.42 34.26 4.80
N ILE A 5 -10.13 33.92 4.68
CA ILE A 5 -9.70 32.52 4.51
C ILE A 5 -9.64 31.97 5.93
N GLY A 6 -10.64 31.19 6.32
CA GLY A 6 -10.67 30.59 7.64
C GLY A 6 -11.79 29.57 7.74
N SER A 7 -11.41 28.33 7.99
CA SER A 7 -12.24 27.28 8.58
C SER A 7 -13.08 26.43 7.63
N THR A 8 -12.42 25.55 6.87
CA THR A 8 -12.98 24.19 6.61
C THR A 8 -11.84 23.19 6.41
N ALA A 9 -11.00 22.99 7.43
CA ALA A 9 -10.22 21.76 7.55
C ALA A 9 -11.06 20.80 8.42
N ASN A 10 -12.16 20.31 7.85
CA ASN A 10 -13.06 19.44 8.57
C ASN A 10 -12.39 18.06 8.71
N ASN A 11 -12.28 17.67 9.96
CA ASN A 11 -11.78 16.43 10.55
C ASN A 11 -12.34 15.18 9.86
N GLN A 12 -11.75 14.75 8.75
CA GLN A 12 -11.88 13.38 8.29
C GLN A 12 -10.87 12.55 9.09
N LEU A 13 -11.35 11.96 10.19
CA LEU A 13 -10.72 10.78 10.77
C LEU A 13 -10.82 9.67 9.74
N ASN A 14 -9.88 9.69 8.80
CA ASN A 14 -9.77 8.72 7.73
C ASN A 14 -9.55 7.35 8.38
N HIS A 15 -10.25 6.32 7.88
CA HIS A 15 -9.99 4.91 8.20
C HIS A 15 -8.49 4.53 8.00
N ASP A 16 -7.75 5.38 7.28
CA ASP A 16 -6.30 5.35 7.06
C ASP A 16 -5.44 5.78 8.26
N THR A 17 -6.02 6.22 9.36
CA THR A 17 -5.29 6.57 10.59
C THR A 17 -5.29 5.39 11.56
N PRO A 18 -4.12 4.95 12.07
CA PRO A 18 -4.04 3.92 13.13
C PRO A 18 -4.92 4.24 14.34
N VAL A 19 -5.50 3.20 14.96
CA VAL A 19 -6.44 3.33 16.08
C VAL A 19 -5.79 4.07 17.26
N GLU A 20 -4.52 3.79 17.53
CA GLU A 20 -3.75 4.42 18.60
C GLU A 20 -3.60 5.93 18.39
N LEU A 21 -3.47 6.37 17.12
CA LEU A 21 -3.43 7.79 16.78
C LEU A 21 -4.82 8.43 16.89
N GLN A 22 -5.89 7.70 16.59
CA GLN A 22 -7.26 8.20 16.80
C GLN A 22 -7.56 8.42 18.29
N GLU A 23 -7.18 7.46 19.14
CA GLU A 23 -7.30 7.57 20.59
C GLU A 23 -6.47 8.75 21.13
N MET A 24 -5.24 8.93 20.62
CA MET A 24 -4.40 10.08 20.98
C MET A 24 -5.04 11.42 20.57
N ILE A 25 -5.65 11.50 19.39
CA ILE A 25 -6.38 12.69 18.93
C ILE A 25 -7.55 12.99 19.85
N GLN A 26 -8.34 11.97 20.23
CA GLN A 26 -9.46 12.13 21.16
C GLN A 26 -8.99 12.63 22.55
N ALA A 27 -7.92 12.05 23.07
CA ALA A 27 -7.32 12.46 24.34
C ALA A 27 -6.79 13.91 24.30
N ILE A 28 -6.22 14.34 23.18
CA ILE A 28 -5.74 15.74 23.03
C ILE A 28 -6.92 16.70 22.88
N ASN A 29 -8.00 16.29 22.22
CA ASN A 29 -9.20 17.11 22.07
C ASN A 29 -9.99 17.33 23.36
N SER A 30 -9.82 16.45 24.37
CA SER A 30 -10.42 16.65 25.70
C SER A 30 -9.65 17.62 26.59
N LEU A 31 -8.44 18.05 26.17
CA LEU A 31 -7.63 19.02 26.90
C LEU A 31 -8.15 20.46 26.74
N PRO A 32 -7.95 21.34 27.75
CA PRO A 32 -8.21 22.77 27.61
C PRO A 32 -7.47 23.39 26.42
N ALA A 33 -8.11 24.36 25.75
CA ALA A 33 -7.62 24.95 24.49
C ALA A 33 -6.15 25.38 24.52
N ARG A 34 -5.70 26.00 25.62
CA ARG A 34 -4.30 26.44 25.81
C ARG A 34 -3.26 25.32 25.62
N TYR A 35 -3.56 24.10 26.04
CA TYR A 35 -2.63 22.96 25.90
C TYR A 35 -2.81 22.29 24.54
N ARG A 36 -4.05 22.20 24.07
CA ARG A 36 -4.37 21.64 22.76
C ARG A 36 -3.65 22.40 21.65
N ASP A 37 -3.69 23.74 21.69
CA ASP A 37 -3.14 24.58 20.61
C ASP A 37 -1.60 24.49 20.53
N VAL A 38 -0.92 24.15 21.64
CA VAL A 38 0.53 23.90 21.66
C VAL A 38 0.88 22.56 21.02
N VAL A 39 0.07 21.52 21.26
CA VAL A 39 0.38 20.14 20.83
C VAL A 39 -0.21 19.81 19.46
N ALA A 40 -1.29 20.48 19.05
CA ALA A 40 -2.00 20.22 17.80
C ALA A 40 -1.10 20.22 16.54
N PRO A 41 -0.14 21.17 16.36
CA PRO A 41 0.73 21.14 15.19
C PRO A 41 1.64 19.91 15.15
N SER A 42 2.14 19.48 16.32
CA SER A 42 3.00 18.29 16.42
C SER A 42 2.21 17.01 16.17
N LEU A 43 0.99 16.92 16.72
CA LEU A 43 0.07 15.81 16.46
C LEU A 43 -0.27 15.68 14.97
N GLN A 44 -0.59 16.79 14.32
CA GLN A 44 -0.92 16.81 12.90
C GLN A 44 0.24 16.25 12.04
N ARG A 45 1.48 16.64 12.33
CA ARG A 45 2.67 16.10 11.64
C ARG A 45 2.83 14.59 11.85
N VAL A 46 2.56 14.09 13.06
CA VAL A 46 2.65 12.65 13.37
C VAL A 46 1.60 11.86 12.60
N VAL A 47 0.35 12.35 12.58
CA VAL A 47 -0.75 11.74 11.82
C VAL A 47 -0.40 11.68 10.34
N GLU A 48 0.02 12.81 9.75
CA GLU A 48 0.42 12.88 8.35
C GLU A 48 1.56 11.91 8.03
N CYS A 49 2.61 11.90 8.86
CA CYS A 49 3.75 11.00 8.69
C CYS A 49 3.34 9.52 8.76
N SER A 50 2.47 9.17 9.71
CA SER A 50 1.98 7.81 9.90
C SER A 50 1.13 7.34 8.72
N THR A 51 0.16 8.16 8.30
CA THR A 51 -0.70 7.88 7.15
C THR A 51 0.11 7.76 5.86
N ARG A 52 1.09 8.65 5.64
CA ARG A 52 1.98 8.58 4.47
C ARG A 52 2.80 7.30 4.46
N ARG A 53 3.38 6.91 5.61
CA ARG A 53 4.16 5.66 5.73
C ARG A 53 3.28 4.45 5.42
N ARG A 54 2.06 4.40 5.94
CA ARG A 54 1.12 3.31 5.66
C ARG A 54 0.79 3.20 4.17
N ARG A 55 0.53 4.33 3.51
CA ARG A 55 0.29 4.36 2.06
C ARG A 55 1.48 3.82 1.26
N ILE A 56 2.70 4.20 1.61
CA ILE A 56 3.92 3.68 0.96
C ILE A 56 4.02 2.17 1.16
N LEU A 57 3.81 1.68 2.39
CA LEU A 57 3.87 0.24 2.66
C LEU A 57 2.80 -0.54 1.89
N ASN A 58 1.58 -0.03 1.78
CA ASN A 58 0.53 -0.66 1.00
C ASN A 58 0.91 -0.76 -0.48
N LEU A 59 1.42 0.32 -1.07
CA LEU A 59 1.90 0.31 -2.46
C LEU A 59 3.03 -0.70 -2.68
N VAL A 60 3.95 -0.80 -1.73
CA VAL A 60 5.02 -1.81 -1.77
C VAL A 60 4.45 -3.23 -1.67
N GLN A 61 3.48 -3.46 -0.78
CA GLN A 61 2.81 -4.75 -0.65
C GLN A 61 2.05 -5.15 -1.92
N GLU A 62 1.36 -4.20 -2.55
CA GLU A 62 0.67 -4.40 -3.83
C GLU A 62 1.67 -4.77 -4.94
N ALA A 63 2.76 -4.01 -5.07
CA ALA A 63 3.81 -4.28 -6.06
C ALA A 63 4.48 -5.65 -5.85
N LEU A 64 4.78 -6.02 -4.61
CA LEU A 64 5.32 -7.35 -4.29
C LEU A 64 4.31 -8.47 -4.56
N SER A 65 3.03 -8.23 -4.31
CA SER A 65 1.96 -9.19 -4.60
C SER A 65 1.81 -9.41 -6.10
N GLN A 66 1.90 -8.34 -6.90
CA GLN A 66 1.91 -8.40 -8.35
C GLN A 66 3.13 -9.17 -8.85
N LEU A 67 4.34 -8.80 -8.40
CA LEU A 67 5.57 -9.51 -8.79
C LEU A 67 5.51 -11.00 -8.45
N ARG A 68 4.95 -11.35 -7.30
CA ARG A 68 4.74 -12.76 -6.91
C ARG A 68 3.80 -13.49 -7.87
N LEU A 69 2.78 -12.82 -8.37
CA LEU A 69 1.88 -13.38 -9.38
C LEU A 69 2.59 -13.53 -10.73
N ASP A 70 3.34 -12.51 -11.15
CA ASP A 70 4.11 -12.53 -12.40
C ASP A 70 5.14 -13.67 -12.41
N MET A 71 5.80 -13.92 -11.27
CA MET A 71 6.70 -15.09 -11.12
C MET A 71 5.96 -16.42 -11.29
N LYS A 72 4.73 -16.54 -10.78
CA LYS A 72 3.93 -17.76 -10.99
C LYS A 72 3.58 -17.97 -12.46
N TYR A 73 3.25 -16.91 -13.19
CA TYR A 73 3.00 -16.99 -14.62
C TYR A 73 4.26 -17.38 -15.40
N LEU A 74 5.42 -16.82 -15.04
CA LEU A 74 6.67 -17.18 -15.69
C LEU A 74 7.02 -18.67 -15.51
N ILE A 75 6.79 -19.21 -14.31
CA ILE A 75 7.00 -20.64 -14.03
C ILE A 75 6.02 -21.49 -14.86
N PHE A 76 4.76 -21.08 -14.95
CA PHE A 76 3.75 -21.77 -15.74
C PHE A 76 4.11 -21.80 -17.24
N ASP A 77 4.51 -20.66 -17.81
CA ASP A 77 4.93 -20.55 -19.21
C ASP A 77 6.17 -21.42 -19.48
N LEU A 78 7.11 -21.47 -18.54
CA LEU A 78 8.28 -22.33 -18.62
C LEU A 78 7.93 -23.82 -18.59
N GLU A 79 6.95 -24.23 -17.78
CA GLU A 79 6.45 -25.60 -17.79
C GLU A 79 5.73 -25.95 -19.09
N ALA A 80 4.92 -25.03 -19.63
CA ALA A 80 4.23 -25.23 -20.90
C ALA A 80 5.25 -25.45 -22.04
N THR A 81 6.24 -24.56 -22.17
CA THR A 81 7.29 -24.68 -23.20
C THR A 81 8.16 -25.92 -23.03
N ARG A 82 8.41 -26.39 -21.79
CA ARG A 82 9.09 -27.67 -21.53
C ARG A 82 8.25 -28.86 -22.03
N ARG A 83 6.96 -28.90 -21.70
CA ARG A 83 6.05 -29.97 -22.15
C ARG A 83 5.95 -30.02 -23.67
N GLU A 84 5.83 -28.86 -24.32
CA GLU A 84 5.79 -28.77 -25.79
C GLU A 84 7.08 -29.30 -26.42
N ARG A 85 8.25 -28.86 -25.92
CA ARG A 85 9.54 -29.36 -26.40
C ARG A 85 9.67 -30.86 -26.23
N ASP A 86 9.28 -31.39 -25.08
CA ASP A 86 9.41 -32.82 -24.79
C ASP A 86 8.48 -33.65 -25.70
N SER A 87 7.26 -33.18 -25.96
CA SER A 87 6.36 -33.79 -26.95
C SER A 87 6.91 -33.73 -28.37
N PHE A 88 7.56 -32.63 -28.77
CA PHE A 88 8.19 -32.54 -30.10
C PHE A 88 9.39 -33.47 -30.24
N ARG A 89 10.20 -33.66 -29.18
CA ARG A 89 11.31 -34.62 -29.20
C ARG A 89 10.82 -36.06 -29.36
N GLU A 90 9.79 -36.43 -28.61
CA GLU A 90 9.17 -37.76 -28.70
C GLU A 90 8.65 -38.03 -30.12
N GLN A 91 7.97 -37.06 -30.74
CA GLN A 91 7.50 -37.19 -32.13
C GLN A 91 8.64 -37.31 -33.16
N LEU A 92 9.79 -36.64 -32.95
CA LEU A 92 10.96 -36.75 -33.83
C LEU A 92 11.65 -38.10 -33.68
N GLU A 93 11.75 -38.62 -32.45
CA GLU A 93 12.26 -39.96 -32.16
C GLU A 93 11.37 -41.04 -32.80
N GLU A 94 10.05 -40.90 -32.72
CA GLU A 94 9.08 -41.81 -33.37
C GLU A 94 9.17 -41.80 -34.90
N ARG A 95 9.52 -40.66 -35.51
CA ARG A 95 9.68 -40.53 -36.97
C ARG A 95 11.02 -41.02 -37.49
N GLY A 96 11.96 -41.41 -36.61
CA GLY A 96 13.30 -41.87 -36.99
C GLY A 96 14.18 -40.78 -37.58
N GLU A 97 13.90 -39.51 -37.28
CA GLU A 97 14.67 -38.33 -37.75
C GLU A 97 15.75 -37.89 -36.74
N ALA A 98 16.04 -38.71 -35.72
CA ALA A 98 17.01 -38.44 -34.66
C ALA A 98 18.39 -39.07 -34.92
#